data_AF-E7MLX7-F1
#
_entry.id   AF-E7MLX7-F1
#
_cell.length_a   1.000
_cell.length_b   1.000
_cell.length_c   1.000
_cell.angle_alpha   90.00
_cell.angle_beta   90.00
_cell.angle_gamma   90.00
#
_symmetry.space_group_name_H-M   'P 1'
#
loop_
_entity.id
_entity.type
_entity.pdbx_description
1 polymer ?
#
loop_
_entity_poly.entity_id
_entity_poly.type
_entity_poly.pdbx_seq_one_letter_code
_entity_poly.pdbx_strand_id
1 'polypeptide(L)'
;MFTFIMKFTFEDKVQIYKERKCGSTLSQRQLKWNTPQSNIQYIIKLVDKHGFDILRQVYRDYSIQFKEATIHRVLILHESITSVSIDLGLSTSSILRRWIKEYKENVFK
;
A
#
# COMPACT_ATOMS: atom_id res chain seq x y z
N MET A 1 -15.86 15.76 5.23
CA MET A 1 -15.51 14.47 5.84
C MET A 1 -13.99 14.33 5.83
N PHE A 2 -13.32 14.74 6.91
CA PHE A 2 -11.87 14.65 7.00
C PHE A 2 -11.49 13.21 7.35
N THR A 3 -11.08 12.42 6.37
CA THR A 3 -10.44 11.12 6.63
C THR A 3 -9.09 11.39 7.29
N PHE A 4 -9.03 11.20 8.60
CA PHE A 4 -7.79 11.23 9.37
C PHE A 4 -6.89 10.10 8.83
N ILE A 5 -5.94 10.44 7.95
CA ILE A 5 -4.90 9.51 7.53
C ILE A 5 -3.99 9.35 8.73
N MET A 6 -4.30 8.39 9.62
CA MET A 6 -3.34 7.97 10.63
C MET A 6 -2.10 7.46 9.91
N LYS A 7 -1.03 8.26 9.95
CA LYS A 7 0.31 7.84 9.54
C LYS A 7 0.80 6.85 10.59
N PHE A 8 0.63 5.55 10.34
CA PHE A 8 1.30 4.53 11.15
C PHE A 8 2.80 4.80 11.17
N THR A 9 3.38 4.86 12.37
CA THR A 9 4.82 4.85 12.54
C THR A 9 5.38 3.51 12.06
N PHE A 10 6.70 3.44 11.85
CA PHE A 10 7.35 2.17 11.52
C PHE A 10 7.05 1.10 12.60
N GLU A 11 7.14 1.49 13.87
CA GLU A 11 6.89 0.62 15.01
C GLU A 11 5.45 0.11 15.04
N ASP A 12 4.46 0.95 14.75
CA ASP A 12 3.06 0.53 14.67
C ASP A 12 2.85 -0.55 13.61
N LYS A 13 3.45 -0.38 12.42
CA LYS A 13 3.32 -1.37 11.33
C LYS A 13 3.99 -2.70 11.69
N VAL A 14 5.16 -2.64 12.35
CA VAL A 14 5.86 -3.83 12.84
C VAL A 14 5.03 -4.55 13.90
N GLN A 15 4.44 -3.80 14.83
CA GLN A 15 3.59 -4.35 15.88
C GLN A 15 2.34 -5.01 15.29
N ILE A 16 1.66 -4.35 14.34
CA ILE A 16 0.53 -4.91 13.59
C ILE A 16 0.90 -6.25 12.94
N TYR A 17 2.06 -6.33 12.28
CA TYR A 17 2.51 -7.57 11.65
C TYR A 17 2.75 -8.69 12.67
N LYS A 18 3.51 -8.40 13.75
CA LYS A 18 3.81 -9.39 14.81
C LYS A 18 2.54 -9.90 15.47
N GLU A 19 1.65 -8.98 15.84
CA GLU A 19 0.34 -9.28 16.44
C GLU A 19 -0.53 -10.17 15.54
N ARG A 20 -0.41 -10.01 14.21
CA ARG A 20 -1.18 -10.79 13.22
C ARG A 20 -0.60 -12.17 12.94
N LYS A 21 0.72 -12.36 12.96
CA LYS A 21 1.34 -13.68 12.80
C LYS A 21 1.20 -14.54 14.07
N CYS A 22 1.08 -13.95 15.26
CA CYS A 22 0.85 -14.67 16.52
C CYS A 22 -0.61 -15.14 16.76
N GLY A 23 -1.39 -15.36 15.69
CA GLY A 23 -2.67 -16.09 15.76
C GLY A 23 -3.78 -15.46 16.62
N SER A 24 -3.68 -14.18 16.94
CA SER A 24 -4.59 -13.58 17.90
C SER A 24 -5.92 -13.12 17.30
N THR A 25 -7.00 -13.25 18.06
CA THR A 25 -8.39 -13.04 17.65
C THR A 25 -8.73 -11.59 17.28
N LEU A 26 -9.42 -11.42 16.15
CA LEU A 26 -9.67 -10.15 15.44
C LEU A 26 -10.47 -9.10 16.23
N SER A 27 -11.40 -9.54 17.08
CA SER A 27 -12.52 -8.74 17.60
C SER A 27 -12.13 -7.75 18.69
N GLN A 28 -11.07 -7.99 19.47
CA GLN A 28 -10.61 -7.06 20.50
C GLN A 28 -9.58 -6.03 19.99
N ARG A 29 -9.00 -6.25 18.80
CA ARG A 29 -7.83 -5.47 18.31
C ARG A 29 -8.15 -4.40 17.28
N GLN A 30 -9.26 -4.51 16.56
CA GLN A 30 -9.72 -3.45 15.64
C GLN A 30 -9.93 -2.12 16.37
N LEU A 31 -10.30 -2.17 17.66
CA LEU A 31 -10.47 -0.99 18.51
C LEU A 31 -9.16 -0.25 18.80
N LYS A 32 -8.02 -0.95 18.86
CA LYS A 32 -6.72 -0.36 19.24
C LYS A 32 -6.12 0.51 18.15
N TRP A 33 -6.34 0.13 16.88
CA TRP A 33 -5.74 0.80 15.73
C TRP A 33 -6.75 1.57 14.87
N ASN A 34 -8.06 1.40 15.11
CA ASN A 34 -9.16 2.00 14.31
C ASN A 34 -8.92 1.90 12.78
N THR A 35 -8.35 0.78 12.34
CA THR A 35 -7.83 0.60 10.98
C THR A 35 -8.69 -0.40 10.21
N PRO A 36 -9.05 -0.12 8.94
CA PRO A 36 -9.74 -1.10 8.12
C PRO A 36 -8.90 -2.35 7.91
N GLN A 37 -9.55 -3.50 7.90
CA GLN A 37 -8.90 -4.82 7.73
C GLN A 37 -8.10 -4.92 6.44
N SER A 38 -8.52 -4.24 5.38
CA SER A 38 -7.82 -4.17 4.09
C SER A 38 -6.42 -3.55 4.23
N ASN A 39 -6.26 -2.49 5.01
CA ASN A 39 -4.96 -1.85 5.24
C ASN A 39 -4.02 -2.77 6.04
N ILE A 40 -4.56 -3.49 7.02
CA ILE A 40 -3.78 -4.45 7.79
C ILE A 40 -3.31 -5.60 6.89
N GLN A 41 -4.21 -6.15 6.07
CA GLN A 41 -3.84 -7.19 5.10
C GLN A 41 -2.79 -6.68 4.09
N TYR A 42 -2.88 -5.41 3.70
CA TYR A 42 -1.89 -4.80 2.81
C TYR A 42 -0.50 -4.77 3.46
N ILE A 43 -0.38 -4.30 4.71
CA ILE A 43 0.89 -4.27 5.45
C ILE A 43 1.48 -5.69 5.56
N ILE A 44 0.67 -6.69 5.89
CA ILE A 44 1.13 -8.08 5.99
C ILE A 44 1.72 -8.55 4.65
N LYS A 45 0.99 -8.37 3.54
CA LYS A 45 1.49 -8.78 2.21
C LYS A 45 2.75 -8.03 1.79
N LEU A 46 2.88 -6.77 2.18
CA LEU A 46 4.05 -5.96 1.89
C LEU A 46 5.30 -6.53 2.61
N VAL A 47 5.16 -6.85 3.90
CA VAL A 47 6.23 -7.43 4.71
C VAL A 47 6.56 -8.86 4.27
N ASP A 48 5.55 -9.68 3.99
CA ASP A 48 5.75 -11.06 3.53
C ASP A 48 6.56 -11.11 2.22
N LYS A 49 6.44 -10.08 1.37
CA LYS A 49 7.15 -10.02 0.08
C LYS A 49 8.52 -9.36 0.14
N HIS A 50 8.65 -8.25 0.87
CA HIS A 50 9.85 -7.41 0.83
C HIS A 50 10.63 -7.35 2.15
N GLY A 51 10.16 -8.04 3.19
CA GLY A 51 10.69 -7.92 4.55
C GLY A 51 10.28 -6.62 5.25
N PHE A 52 10.78 -6.40 6.46
CA PHE A 52 10.40 -5.23 7.28
C PHE A 52 10.99 -3.91 6.77
N ASP A 53 12.09 -3.93 6.03
CA ASP A 53 12.78 -2.72 5.59
C ASP A 53 11.91 -1.85 4.68
N ILE A 54 10.98 -2.46 3.95
CA ILE A 54 10.00 -1.76 3.12
C ILE A 54 9.14 -0.78 3.94
N LEU A 55 8.92 -1.05 5.23
CA LEU A 55 8.09 -0.20 6.09
C LEU A 55 8.82 1.06 6.55
N ARG A 56 10.17 1.07 6.53
CA ARG A 56 10.99 2.24 6.91
C ARG A 56 10.94 3.33 5.85
N GLN A 57 10.69 2.97 4.59
CA GLN A 57 10.77 3.91 3.49
C GLN A 57 9.46 4.69 3.33
N VAL A 58 9.47 5.94 3.79
CA VAL A 58 8.30 6.83 3.76
C VAL A 58 8.14 7.52 2.42
N TYR A 59 9.25 7.83 1.74
CA TYR A 59 9.27 8.56 0.47
C TYR A 59 10.20 7.88 -0.53
N ARG A 60 9.72 7.77 -1.78
CA ARG A 60 10.50 7.35 -2.94
C ARG A 60 10.14 8.27 -4.08
N ASP A 61 11.15 8.90 -4.66
CA ASP A 61 11.00 9.54 -5.96
C ASP A 61 10.93 8.46 -7.03
N TYR A 62 9.84 8.45 -7.77
CA TYR A 62 9.63 7.55 -8.89
C TYR A 62 9.81 8.32 -10.19
N SER A 63 10.71 7.85 -11.05
CA SER A 63 10.90 8.42 -12.38
C SER A 63 9.62 8.32 -13.22
N ILE A 64 9.49 9.18 -14.22
CA ILE A 64 8.33 9.17 -15.13
C ILE A 64 8.23 7.81 -15.84
N GLN A 65 9.36 7.30 -16.31
CA GLN A 65 9.44 5.99 -16.99
C GLN A 65 8.97 4.85 -16.09
N PHE A 66 9.33 4.89 -14.80
CA PHE A 66 8.87 3.90 -13.84
C PHE A 66 7.35 3.96 -13.63
N LYS A 67 6.80 5.18 -13.53
CA LYS A 67 5.34 5.37 -13.39
C LYS A 67 4.61 4.85 -14.62
N GLU A 68 5.08 5.17 -15.83
CA GLU A 68 4.49 4.71 -17.08
C GLU A 68 4.52 3.19 -17.22
N ALA A 69 5.66 2.55 -16.95
CA ALA A 69 5.78 1.09 -16.96
C ALA A 69 4.83 0.44 -15.95
N THR A 70 4.67 1.04 -14.77
CA THR A 70 3.73 0.58 -13.74
C THR A 70 2.28 0.69 -14.21
N ILE A 71 1.91 1.81 -14.83
CA ILE A 71 0.57 2.05 -15.37
C ILE A 71 0.28 1.06 -16.51
N HIS A 72 1.25 0.78 -17.38
CA HIS A 72 1.14 -0.19 -18.46
C HIS A 72 0.75 -1.59 -17.95
N ARG A 73 1.38 -2.07 -16.86
CA ARG A 73 1.01 -3.34 -16.22
C ARG A 73 -0.46 -3.40 -15.82
N VAL A 74 -1.02 -2.30 -15.33
CA VAL A 74 -2.43 -2.26 -14.91
C VAL A 74 -3.37 -2.08 -16.11
N LEU A 75 -3.08 -1.15 -17.01
CA LEU A 75 -4.01 -0.79 -18.09
C LEU A 75 -3.97 -1.76 -19.27
N ILE A 76 -2.80 -2.31 -19.61
CA ILE A 76 -2.59 -3.17 -20.78
C ILE A 76 -2.54 -4.64 -20.38
N LEU A 77 -1.78 -4.98 -19.34
CA LEU A 77 -1.69 -6.37 -18.86
C LEU A 77 -2.82 -6.77 -17.91
N HIS A 78 -3.74 -5.85 -17.63
CA HIS A 78 -4.90 -6.04 -16.74
C HIS A 78 -4.55 -6.55 -15.34
N GLU A 79 -3.33 -6.28 -14.86
CA GLU A 79 -2.94 -6.66 -13.51
C GLU A 79 -3.71 -5.86 -12.46
N SER A 80 -4.01 -6.49 -11.32
CA SER A 80 -4.64 -5.81 -10.19
C SER A 80 -3.75 -4.71 -9.63
N ILE A 81 -4.31 -3.50 -9.47
CA ILE A 81 -3.64 -2.34 -8.84
C ILE A 81 -3.00 -2.74 -7.50
N THR A 82 -3.71 -3.50 -6.67
CA THR A 82 -3.22 -3.92 -5.36
C THR A 82 -2.03 -4.87 -5.49
N SER A 83 -2.08 -5.80 -6.46
CA SER A 83 -0.99 -6.74 -6.71
C SER A 83 0.27 -6.03 -7.19
N VAL A 84 0.14 -5.17 -8.21
CA VAL A 84 1.25 -4.37 -8.74
C VAL A 84 1.83 -3.45 -7.66
N SER A 85 0.98 -2.84 -6.84
CA SER A 85 1.43 -1.99 -5.73
C SER A 85 2.26 -2.77 -4.71
N ILE A 86 1.85 -3.99 -4.35
CA ILE A 86 2.60 -4.85 -3.44
C ILE A 86 3.89 -5.33 -4.10
N ASP A 87 3.85 -5.70 -5.37
CA ASP A 87 5.00 -6.15 -6.14
C ASP A 87 6.12 -5.11 -6.18
N LEU A 88 5.76 -3.85 -6.42
CA LEU A 88 6.69 -2.73 -6.48
C LEU A 88 7.05 -2.15 -5.09
N GLY A 89 6.43 -2.65 -4.03
CA GLY A 89 6.66 -2.18 -2.67
C GLY A 89 6.12 -0.77 -2.41
N LEU A 90 5.04 -0.38 -3.08
CA LEU A 90 4.37 0.90 -2.82
C LEU A 90 3.75 0.89 -1.42
N SER A 91 3.93 1.99 -0.68
CA SER A 91 3.42 2.10 0.69
C SER A 91 1.90 2.02 0.78
N THR A 92 1.18 2.44 -0.27
CA THR A 92 -0.28 2.30 -0.40
C THR A 92 -0.69 2.16 -1.87
N SER A 93 -1.77 1.41 -2.11
CA SER A 93 -2.36 1.28 -3.46
C SER A 93 -2.94 2.59 -4.02
N SER A 94 -3.21 3.57 -3.15
CA SER A 94 -3.69 4.90 -3.54
C SER A 94 -2.69 5.67 -4.40
N ILE A 95 -1.38 5.42 -4.22
CA ILE A 95 -0.32 6.03 -5.03
C ILE A 95 -0.50 5.65 -6.50
N LEU A 96 -0.68 4.35 -6.78
CA LEU A 96 -0.87 3.87 -8.14
C LEU A 96 -2.21 4.33 -8.73
N ARG A 97 -3.29 4.37 -7.93
CA ARG A 97 -4.57 4.94 -8.39
C ARG A 97 -4.42 6.40 -8.82
N ARG A 98 -3.64 7.19 -8.09
CA ARG A 98 -3.36 8.58 -8.42
C ARG A 98 -2.58 8.69 -9.74
N TRP A 99 -1.52 7.90 -9.92
CA TRP A 99 -0.76 7.91 -11.18
C TRP A 99 -1.62 7.55 -12.40
N ILE A 100 -2.48 6.55 -12.28
CA ILE A 100 -3.41 6.17 -13.36
C ILE A 100 -4.39 7.30 -13.67
N LYS A 101 -4.89 7.99 -12.64
CA LYS A 101 -5.78 9.15 -12.81
C LYS A 101 -5.09 10.28 -13.56
N GLU A 102 -3.90 10.69 -13.10
CA GLU A 102 -3.10 11.76 -13.71
C GLU A 102 -2.73 11.42 -15.17
N TYR A 103 -2.39 10.15 -15.45
CA TYR A 103 -2.09 9.69 -16.81
C TYR A 103 -3.31 9.80 -17.73
N LYS A 104 -4.48 9.36 -17.28
CA LYS A 104 -5.72 9.50 -18.07
C LYS A 104 -6.03 10.97 -18.34
N GLU A 105 -5.96 11.83 -17.33
CA GLU A 105 -6.21 13.27 -17.49
C GLU A 105 -5.24 13.94 -18.47
N ASN A 106 -3.99 13.48 -18.55
CA ASN A 106 -3.01 14.00 -19.52
C ASN A 106 -3.19 13.44 -20.94
N VAL A 107 -3.68 12.20 -21.10
CA VAL A 107 -3.94 11.60 -22.42
C VAL A 107 -5.23 12.15 -23.06
N PHE A 108 -6.21 12.52 -22.24
CA PHE A 108 -7.47 13.13 -22.72
C PHE A 108 -7.43 14.66 -22.80
N LYS A 109 -6.25 15.26 -22.59
CA LYS A 109 -5.98 16.68 -22.81
C LYS A 109 -5.51 16.94 -24.23
#